data_AF-A0A0A0DD66-F1
#
_entry.id   AF-A0A0A0DD66-F1
#
_cell.length_a   1.000
_cell.length_b   1.000
_cell.length_c   1.000
_cell.angle_alpha   90.00
_cell.angle_beta   90.00
_cell.angle_gamma   90.00
#
_symmetry.space_group_name_H-M   'P 1'
#
loop_
_entity.id
_entity.type
_entity.pdbx_description
1 polymer ?
#
loop_
_entity_poly.entity_id
_entity_poly.type
_entity_poly.pdbx_seq_one_letter_code
_entity_poly.pdbx_strand_id
1 'polypeptide(L)'
;MSLFSFFTKRNSAPVARERLQILLAHERSVIGGRSDLVATLQEEILAVIAKHIAVDREKVQVKLDRGDSVSTLEVDIEIPTPSGPARIAARG
;
A
#
# COMPACT_ATOMS: atom_id res chain seq x y z
N MET A 1 -28.85 1.37 43.26
CA MET A 1 -28.95 1.89 41.88
C MET A 1 -27.55 2.13 41.36
N SER A 2 -27.27 1.69 40.14
CA SER A 2 -25.97 1.37 39.52
C SER A 2 -24.85 2.42 39.64
N LEU A 3 -23.72 2.03 40.24
CA LEU A 3 -22.41 2.72 40.23
C LEU A 3 -21.43 2.11 39.18
N PHE A 4 -21.95 1.42 38.16
CA PHE A 4 -21.14 0.64 37.20
C PHE A 4 -21.05 1.26 35.80
N SER A 5 -21.52 2.49 35.58
CA SER A 5 -21.54 3.11 34.24
C SER A 5 -20.21 3.71 33.78
N PHE A 6 -19.12 3.54 34.52
CA PHE A 6 -17.86 4.28 34.30
C PHE A 6 -16.84 3.63 33.37
N PHE A 7 -17.01 2.40 32.87
CA PHE A 7 -15.87 1.66 32.29
C PHE A 7 -15.95 1.20 30.83
N THR A 8 -16.87 1.69 30.00
CA THR A 8 -16.87 1.30 28.58
C THR A 8 -17.01 2.47 27.63
N LYS A 9 -16.00 3.36 27.61
CA LYS A 9 -15.70 4.12 26.40
C LYS A 9 -14.71 3.30 25.58
N ARG A 10 -15.21 2.41 24.71
CA ARG A 10 -14.41 1.79 23.66
C ARG A 10 -13.98 2.89 22.70
N ASN A 11 -12.86 3.53 22.99
CA ASN A 11 -12.22 4.41 22.03
C ASN A 11 -11.42 3.51 21.09
N SER A 12 -12.09 2.91 20.11
CA SER A 12 -11.40 2.31 18.97
C SER A 12 -10.84 3.48 18.18
N ALA A 13 -9.58 3.85 18.45
CA ALA A 13 -8.87 4.77 17.60
C ALA A 13 -8.99 4.24 16.16
N PRO A 14 -9.45 5.05 15.18
CA PRO A 14 -9.44 4.62 13.80
C PRO A 14 -7.99 4.35 13.45
N VAL A 15 -7.65 3.08 13.21
CA VAL A 15 -6.36 2.71 12.65
C VAL A 15 -6.38 3.29 11.23
N ALA A 16 -5.84 4.49 11.06
CA ALA A 16 -5.69 5.11 9.77
C ALA A 16 -4.75 4.21 8.96
N ARG A 17 -5.25 3.58 7.90
CA ARG A 17 -4.43 2.78 6.99
C ARG A 17 -4.03 3.68 5.84
N GLU A 18 -2.73 3.78 5.59
CA GLU A 18 -2.22 4.47 4.42
C GLU A 18 -2.21 3.49 3.24
N ARG A 19 -2.41 3.98 2.02
CA ARG A 19 -2.45 3.15 0.81
C ARG A 19 -1.70 3.85 -0.30
N LEU A 20 -0.88 3.09 -1.02
CA LEU A 20 -0.09 3.56 -2.14
C LEU A 20 -0.54 2.83 -3.41
N GLN A 21 -1.00 3.60 -4.40
CA GLN A 21 -1.44 3.11 -5.70
C GLN A 21 -0.52 3.68 -6.79
N ILE A 22 -0.05 2.81 -7.68
CA ILE A 22 0.78 3.17 -8.83
C ILE A 22 0.11 2.62 -10.08
N LEU A 23 -0.06 3.48 -11.09
CA LEU A 23 -0.51 3.11 -12.44
C LEU A 23 0.57 3.47 -13.45
N LEU A 24 1.02 2.47 -14.20
CA LEU A 24 1.99 2.61 -15.27
C LEU A 24 1.37 2.13 -16.57
N ALA A 25 1.46 2.92 -17.63
CA ALA A 25 1.07 2.52 -18.97
C ALA A 25 2.28 2.73 -19.89
N HIS A 26 2.62 1.70 -20.66
CA HIS A 26 3.76 1.71 -21.55
C HIS A 26 3.34 1.30 -22.97
N GLU A 27 3.53 2.20 -23.93
CA GLU A 27 3.32 1.92 -25.35
C GLU A 27 4.54 1.17 -25.91
N ARG A 28 4.28 0.01 -26.52
CA ARG A 28 5.31 -0.84 -27.13
C ARG A 28 5.64 -0.29 -28.51
N SER A 29 6.75 0.44 -28.63
CA SER A 29 7.23 0.91 -29.94
C SER A 29 7.75 -0.27 -30.77
N VAL A 30 7.25 -0.40 -31.99
CA VAL A 30 7.54 -1.48 -32.96
C VAL A 30 9.02 -1.57 -33.35
N ILE A 31 9.83 -0.54 -33.05
CA ILE A 31 11.20 -0.36 -33.60
C ILE A 31 12.29 -0.93 -32.68
N GLY A 32 11.94 -1.44 -31.50
CA GLY A 32 12.93 -2.11 -30.65
C GLY A 32 12.21 -3.00 -29.67
N GLY A 33 12.12 -4.29 -30.01
CA GLY A 33 11.58 -5.38 -29.18
C GLY A 33 12.38 -5.61 -27.90
N ARG A 34 12.58 -4.55 -27.11
CA ARG A 34 13.16 -4.65 -25.78
C ARG A 34 12.12 -5.29 -24.87
N SER A 35 12.60 -6.33 -24.19
CA SER A 35 12.20 -6.90 -22.90
C SER A 35 10.97 -6.25 -22.26
N ASP A 36 10.09 -7.07 -21.69
CA ASP A 36 8.89 -6.68 -20.94
C ASP A 36 9.20 -5.63 -19.85
N LEU A 37 9.34 -4.37 -20.26
CA LEU A 37 9.84 -3.25 -19.45
C LEU A 37 8.94 -3.07 -18.24
N VAL A 38 7.64 -3.26 -18.46
CA VAL A 38 6.62 -3.19 -17.42
C VAL A 38 6.84 -4.26 -16.36
N ALA A 39 7.18 -5.50 -16.75
CA ALA A 39 7.54 -6.54 -15.79
C ALA A 39 8.85 -6.23 -15.06
N THR A 40 9.87 -5.69 -15.73
CA THR A 40 11.11 -5.26 -15.06
C THR A 40 10.84 -4.15 -14.03
N LEU A 41 10.09 -3.12 -14.40
CA LEU A 41 9.73 -2.03 -13.49
C LEU A 41 8.88 -2.51 -12.32
N GLN A 42 7.99 -3.49 -12.54
CA GLN A 42 7.22 -4.09 -11.45
C GLN A 42 8.15 -4.63 -10.35
N GLU A 43 9.13 -5.45 -10.72
CA GLU A 43 10.07 -6.04 -9.78
C GLU A 43 10.91 -4.98 -9.07
N GLU A 44 11.44 -4.00 -9.82
CA GLU A 44 12.26 -2.93 -9.27
C GLU A 44 11.48 -2.02 -8.32
N ILE A 45 10.25 -1.64 -8.68
CA ILE A 45 9.39 -0.79 -7.85
C ILE A 45 9.06 -1.51 -6.54
N LEU A 46 8.65 -2.78 -6.60
CA LEU A 46 8.37 -3.56 -5.39
C LEU A 46 9.62 -3.69 -4.50
N ALA A 47 10.79 -3.93 -5.09
CA ALA A 47 12.04 -4.02 -4.35
C ALA A 47 12.43 -2.69 -3.70
N VAL A 48 12.18 -1.55 -4.35
CA VAL A 48 12.44 -0.21 -3.78
C VAL A 48 11.45 0.10 -2.66
N ILE A 49 10.16 -0.15 -2.84
CA ILE A 49 9.15 0.11 -1.82
C ILE A 49 9.44 -0.71 -0.56
N ALA A 50 9.81 -1.99 -0.71
CA ALA A 50 10.18 -2.86 0.40
C ALA A 50 11.40 -2.37 1.20
N LYS A 51 12.27 -1.51 0.62
CA LYS A 51 13.39 -0.89 1.34
C LYS A 51 12.96 0.28 2.21
N HIS A 52 11.85 0.95 1.89
CA HIS A 52 11.41 2.17 2.56
C HIS A 52 10.22 1.94 3.49
N ILE A 53 9.43 0.89 3.25
CA ILE A 53 8.20 0.62 3.98
C ILE A 53 8.15 -0.87 4.34
N ALA A 54 7.66 -1.20 5.53
CA ALA A 54 7.32 -2.56 5.89
C ALA A 54 6.08 -2.98 5.09
N VAL A 55 6.31 -3.67 3.98
CA VAL A 55 5.26 -4.17 3.09
C VAL A 55 4.92 -5.61 3.48
N ASP A 56 3.65 -5.86 3.79
CA ASP A 56 3.12 -7.21 3.92
C ASP A 56 2.77 -7.74 2.53
N ARG A 57 3.35 -8.87 2.13
CA ARG A 57 3.11 -9.48 0.82
C ARG A 57 1.64 -9.82 0.58
N GLU A 58 0.88 -10.13 1.62
CA GLU A 58 -0.54 -10.41 1.51
C GLU A 58 -1.38 -9.16 1.21
N LYS A 59 -0.80 -7.98 1.44
CA LYS A 59 -1.43 -6.68 1.23
C LYS A 59 -0.94 -5.94 0.00
N VAL A 60 -0.23 -6.64 -0.88
CA VAL A 60 0.18 -6.14 -2.19
C VAL A 60 -0.71 -6.77 -3.25
N GLN A 61 -1.41 -5.94 -4.01
CA GLN A 61 -2.13 -6.36 -5.20
C GLN A 61 -1.43 -5.82 -6.42
N VAL A 62 -1.15 -6.70 -7.39
CA VAL A 62 -0.54 -6.32 -8.66
C VAL A 62 -1.41 -6.84 -9.79
N LYS A 63 -1.70 -5.97 -10.75
CA LYS A 63 -2.37 -6.33 -11.99
C LYS A 63 -1.54 -5.86 -13.16
N LEU A 64 -1.17 -6.81 -14.01
CA LEU A 64 -0.51 -6.53 -15.28
C LEU A 64 -1.49 -6.86 -16.40
N ASP A 65 -1.87 -5.86 -17.17
CA ASP A 65 -2.65 -6.02 -18.38
C ASP A 65 -1.75 -5.80 -19.60
N ARG A 66 -1.71 -6.78 -20.49
CA ARG A 66 -0.93 -6.73 -21.72
C ARG A 66 -1.88 -6.63 -22.90
N GLY A 67 -2.13 -5.40 -23.35
CA GLY A 67 -2.80 -5.14 -24.61
C GLY A 67 -1.86 -5.23 -25.80
N ASP A 68 -2.44 -5.13 -27.01
CA ASP A 68 -1.73 -5.28 -28.28
C ASP A 68 -0.61 -4.24 -28.47
N SER A 69 -0.88 -2.98 -28.13
CA SER A 69 0.05 -1.86 -28.28
C SER A 69 0.50 -1.24 -26.96
N VAL A 70 -0.27 -1.44 -25.88
CA VAL A 70 -0.03 -0.82 -24.57
C VAL A 70 -0.05 -1.89 -23.49
N SER A 71 0.93 -1.84 -22.60
CA SER A 71 0.96 -2.66 -21.38
C SER A 71 0.73 -1.77 -20.16
N THR A 72 -0.18 -2.17 -19.30
CA THR A 72 -0.58 -1.41 -18.11
C THR A 72 -0.27 -2.23 -16.85
N LEU A 73 0.35 -1.59 -15.86
CA LEU A 73 0.62 -2.16 -14.55
C LEU A 73 -0.05 -1.31 -13.48
N GLU A 74 -0.88 -1.95 -12.68
CA GLU A 74 -1.46 -1.40 -11.46
C GLU A 74 -0.82 -2.10 -10.26
N VAL A 75 -0.23 -1.33 -9.36
CA VAL A 75 0.31 -1.80 -8.07
C VAL A 75 -0.41 -1.08 -6.95
N ASP A 76 -0.90 -1.85 -6.00
CA ASP A 76 -1.65 -1.36 -4.86
C ASP A 76 -1.12 -1.98 -3.57
N ILE A 77 -0.75 -1.14 -2.61
CA ILE A 77 -0.06 -1.52 -1.38
C ILE A 77 -0.74 -0.87 -0.19
N GLU A 78 -1.24 -1.68 0.75
CA GLU A 78 -1.68 -1.18 2.05
C GLU A 78 -0.47 -1.02 2.98
N ILE A 79 -0.26 0.19 3.46
CA ILE A 79 0.84 0.57 4.34
C ILE A 79 0.31 0.56 5.78
N PRO A 80 0.91 -0.25 6.68
CA PRO A 80 0.59 -0.15 8.09
C PRO A 80 1.11 1.19 8.62
N THR A 81 0.23 2.03 9.15
CA THR A 81 0.71 3.19 9.89
C THR A 81 1.36 2.71 11.18
N PRO A 82 2.55 3.20 11.54
CA PRO A 82 3.05 3.01 12.89
C PRO A 82 2.07 3.78 13.78
N SER A 83 1.23 3.05 14.51
CA SER A 83 0.43 3.62 15.57
C SER A 83 1.39 4.26 16.56
N GLY A 84 1.61 5.58 16.43
CA GLY A 84 2.29 6.36 17.44
C GLY A 84 1.61 6.08 18.79
N PRO A 85 2.37 5.93 19.88
CA PRO A 85 1.76 5.58 21.15
C PRO A 85 0.71 6.66 21.45
N ALA A 86 -0.49 6.23 21.80
CA ALA A 86 -1.52 7.09 22.37
C ALA A 86 -1.03 7.65 23.71
N ARG A 87 -0.06 8.56 23.67
CA ARG A 87 0.24 9.55 24.70
C ARG A 87 -0.66 10.71 24.28
N ILE A 88 -1.72 11.04 25.00
CA ILE A 88 -1.66 11.58 26.36
C ILE A 88 -2.94 11.15 27.10
N ALA A 89 -2.78 10.19 28.00
CA ALA A 89 -3.56 10.13 29.22
C ALA A 89 -2.54 10.14 30.36
N ALA A 90 -2.38 11.29 31.02
CA ALA A 90 -1.96 11.46 32.41
C ALA A 90 -1.28 12.83 32.61
N ARG A 91 -1.99 13.68 33.36
CA ARG A 91 -1.60 14.82 34.20
C ARG A 91 -2.71 15.85 34.03
N GLY A 92 -3.64 16.00 34.95
CA GLY A 92 -3.49 16.05 36.40
C GLY A 92 -4.07 17.39 36.81
#